data_AF-B8MQX3-F1
#
_entry.id   AF-B8MQX3-F1
#
_cell.length_a   1.000
_cell.length_b   1.000
_cell.length_c   1.000
_cell.angle_alpha   90.00
_cell.angle_beta   90.00
_cell.angle_gamma   90.00
#
_symmetry.space_group_name_H-M   'P 1'
#
loop_
_entity.id
_entity.type
_entity.pdbx_description
1 polymer ?
#
loop_
_entity_poly.entity_id
_entity_poly.type
_entity_poly.pdbx_seq_one_letter_code
_entity_poly.pdbx_strand_id
1 'polypeptide(L)'
;MDNHTAHLTSDFISYCEENKIIPFAFPPHTPHILQPLHGMPFLHYKRIYRRAINEQAHLGGYFYGKVDFLADIARVRAEALTPRTIRKGFSERGLWTLNPDLIVDRLMAKWEGQMGPDLQGFDGNEEEQNIPSSPTNASFSPPTTAYKLQKALPSDMIPGIRRSLKKIFDESLTQAHIMEQQ
;
A
#
# COMPACT_ATOMS: atom_id res chain seq x y z
N MET A 1 9.43 10.12 10.85
CA MET A 1 8.43 10.98 10.18
C MET A 1 8.47 10.67 8.70
N ASP A 2 7.33 10.67 8.03
CA ASP A 2 7.33 10.56 6.57
C ASP A 2 8.01 11.82 5.99
N ASN A 3 8.62 11.69 4.81
CA ASN A 3 9.43 12.76 4.21
C ASN A 3 8.55 13.87 3.60
N HIS A 4 7.43 14.18 4.23
CA HIS A 4 6.53 15.24 3.79
C HIS A 4 7.16 16.60 4.09
N THR A 5 7.11 17.54 3.15
CA THR A 5 7.84 18.82 3.24
C THR A 5 7.44 19.68 4.45
N ALA A 6 6.21 19.53 4.94
CA ALA A 6 5.73 20.18 6.17
C ALA A 6 6.52 19.80 7.44
N HIS A 7 7.27 18.70 7.40
CA HIS A 7 8.01 18.16 8.54
C HIS A 7 9.47 18.65 8.63
N LEU A 8 9.92 19.46 7.68
CA LEU A 8 11.31 19.92 7.58
C LEU A 8 11.39 21.45 7.46
N THR A 9 10.40 22.17 7.99
CA THR A 9 10.42 23.64 8.04
C THR A 9 11.41 24.12 9.10
N SER A 10 11.99 25.31 8.90
CA SER A 10 12.90 25.92 9.87
C SER A 10 12.25 26.01 11.26
N ASP A 11 11.01 26.49 11.33
CA ASP A 11 10.27 26.64 12.59
C ASP A 11 10.10 25.31 13.34
N PHE A 12 9.86 24.21 12.61
CA PHE A 12 9.74 22.90 13.21
C PHE A 12 11.07 22.40 13.77
N ILE A 13 12.18 22.62 13.06
CA ILE A 13 13.52 22.21 13.51
C ILE A 13 13.95 23.05 14.72
N SER A 14 13.73 24.37 14.70
CA SER A 14 14.00 25.25 15.83
C SER A 14 13.20 24.84 17.07
N TYR A 15 11.90 24.56 16.91
CA TYR A 15 11.08 24.03 18.00
C TYR A 15 11.63 22.72 18.56
N CYS A 16 12.07 21.79 17.69
CA CYS A 16 12.64 20.53 18.12
C CYS A 16 13.94 20.72 18.90
N GLU A 17 14.82 21.63 18.46
CA GLU A 17 16.08 21.95 19.13
C GLU A 17 15.84 22.56 20.52
N GLU A 18 14.99 23.58 20.62
CA GLU A 18 14.60 24.23 21.88
C GLU A 18 14.04 23.24 22.90
N ASN A 19 13.31 22.23 22.42
CA ASN A 19 12.66 21.21 23.25
C ASN A 19 13.47 19.90 23.39
N LYS A 20 14.71 19.85 22.88
CA LYS A 20 15.59 18.66 22.92
C LYS A 20 14.95 17.41 22.29
N ILE A 21 14.15 17.60 21.25
CA ILE A 21 13.55 16.55 20.44
C ILE A 21 14.46 16.26 19.26
N ILE A 22 14.79 14.98 19.04
CA ILE A 22 15.57 14.54 17.88
C ILE A 22 14.59 14.08 16.80
N PRO A 23 14.33 14.87 15.74
CA PRO A 23 13.46 14.43 14.65
C PRO A 23 14.17 13.37 13.81
N PHE A 24 13.48 12.27 13.51
CA PHE A 24 13.97 11.21 12.64
C PHE A 24 13.14 11.16 11.35
N ALA A 25 13.74 11.49 10.22
CA ALA A 25 13.13 11.35 8.90
C ALA A 25 13.46 9.98 8.30
N PHE A 26 12.46 9.29 7.74
CA PHE A 26 12.68 8.02 7.08
C PHE A 26 13.22 8.24 5.65
N PRO A 27 14.14 7.40 5.16
CA PRO A 27 14.54 7.41 3.76
C PRO A 27 13.31 7.28 2.82
N PRO A 28 13.39 7.80 1.59
CA PRO A 28 12.28 7.73 0.64
C PRO A 28 11.73 6.31 0.44
N HIS A 29 10.40 6.21 0.34
CA HIS A 29 9.67 4.96 0.10
C HIS A 29 9.90 3.85 1.16
N THR A 30 10.50 4.13 2.32
CA THR A 30 10.67 3.17 3.44
C THR A 30 9.65 3.24 4.60
N PRO A 31 8.55 4.06 4.59
CA PRO A 31 7.60 4.07 5.71
C PRO A 31 7.03 2.69 6.07
N HIS A 32 6.74 1.86 5.07
CA HIS A 32 6.24 0.50 5.27
C HIS A 32 7.28 -0.47 5.85
N ILE A 33 8.54 -0.04 6.00
CA ILE A 33 9.64 -0.79 6.62
C ILE A 33 9.96 -0.21 8.00
N LEU A 34 10.05 1.11 8.12
CA LEU A 34 10.57 1.76 9.31
C LEU A 34 9.50 2.28 10.27
N GLN A 35 8.29 2.56 9.78
CA GLN A 35 7.26 3.23 10.58
C GLN A 35 6.43 2.21 11.37
N PRO A 36 6.48 2.21 12.72
CA PRO A 36 5.78 1.23 13.55
C PRO A 36 4.26 1.27 13.41
N LEU A 37 3.72 2.46 13.15
CA LEU A 37 2.29 2.64 12.93
C LEU A 37 1.81 2.05 11.60
N HIS A 38 2.65 2.00 10.56
CA HIS A 38 2.36 1.40 9.25
C HIS A 38 2.42 -0.14 9.30
N GLY A 39 1.75 -0.74 10.27
CA GLY A 39 1.71 -2.18 10.50
C GLY A 39 0.50 -2.54 11.36
N MET A 40 0.72 -3.38 12.37
CA MET A 40 -0.33 -3.82 13.30
C MET A 40 -1.19 -2.68 13.89
N PRO A 41 -0.66 -1.52 14.32
CA PRO A 41 -1.47 -0.43 14.86
C PRO A 41 -2.53 0.09 13.88
N PHE A 42 -2.14 0.51 12.67
CA PHE A 42 -3.11 1.01 11.69
C PHE A 42 -3.99 -0.09 11.10
N LEU A 43 -3.49 -1.32 10.95
CA LEU A 43 -4.31 -2.44 10.52
C LEU A 43 -5.45 -2.68 11.52
N HIS A 44 -5.12 -2.72 12.80
CA HIS A 44 -6.09 -2.97 13.85
C HIS A 44 -7.04 -1.78 14.04
N TYR A 45 -6.53 -0.54 13.96
CA TYR A 45 -7.34 0.67 13.94
C TYR A 45 -8.40 0.65 12.83
N LYS A 46 -7.98 0.37 11.58
CA LYS A 46 -8.89 0.25 10.43
C LYS A 46 -9.95 -0.84 10.62
N ARG A 47 -9.64 -1.90 11.38
CA ARG A 47 -10.58 -2.99 11.67
C ARG A 47 -11.63 -2.56 12.69
N ILE A 48 -11.21 -1.99 13.81
CA ILE A 48 -12.12 -1.48 14.85
C ILE A 48 -13.00 -0.37 14.29
N TYR A 49 -12.42 0.55 13.53
CA TYR A 49 -13.16 1.63 12.89
C TYR A 49 -14.21 1.12 11.91
N ARG A 50 -13.88 0.15 11.06
CA ARG A 50 -14.87 -0.50 10.17
C ARG A 50 -15.99 -1.19 10.96
N ARG A 51 -15.68 -1.79 12.12
CA ARG A 51 -16.69 -2.38 12.99
C ARG A 51 -17.65 -1.32 13.52
N ALA A 52 -17.15 -0.16 13.97
CA ALA A 52 -17.98 0.95 14.42
C ALA A 52 -18.93 1.46 13.32
N ILE A 53 -18.42 1.62 12.10
CA ILE A 53 -19.25 2.01 10.94
C ILE A 53 -20.36 0.97 10.69
N ASN A 54 -20.01 -0.32 10.68
CA ASN A 54 -20.97 -1.39 10.43
C ASN A 54 -22.03 -1.48 11.55
N GLU A 55 -21.63 -1.33 12.82
CA GLU A 55 -22.55 -1.28 13.96
C GLU A 55 -23.59 -0.16 13.79
N GLN A 56 -23.17 1.04 13.38
CA GLN A 56 -24.10 2.13 13.12
C GLN A 56 -25.03 1.85 11.91
N ALA A 57 -24.49 1.27 10.83
CA ALA A 57 -25.30 0.89 9.67
C ALA A 57 -26.36 -0.16 10.04
N HIS A 58 -26.03 -1.13 10.89
CA HIS A 58 -26.97 -2.14 11.39
C HIS A 58 -28.09 -1.55 12.25
N LEU A 59 -27.84 -0.44 12.94
CA LEU A 59 -28.85 0.28 13.73
C LEU A 59 -29.75 1.20 12.87
N GLY A 60 -29.63 1.14 11.54
CA GLY A 60 -30.38 1.99 10.61
C GLY A 60 -29.73 3.34 10.32
N GLY A 61 -28.46 3.53 10.71
CA GLY A 61 -27.69 4.72 10.36
C GLY A 61 -27.44 4.79 8.85
N TYR A 62 -27.96 5.84 8.20
CA TYR A 62 -27.89 5.99 6.75
C TYR A 62 -26.58 6.64 6.26
N PHE A 63 -25.92 7.43 7.12
CA PHE A 63 -24.73 8.19 6.75
C PHE A 63 -23.75 8.27 7.93
N TYR A 64 -22.50 7.86 7.70
CA TYR A 64 -21.40 8.04 8.65
C TYR A 64 -20.64 9.31 8.30
N GLY A 65 -20.86 10.37 9.07
CA GLY A 65 -20.32 11.70 8.80
C GLY A 65 -19.13 12.10 9.66
N LYS A 66 -18.74 13.38 9.54
CA LYS A 66 -17.68 13.97 10.38
C LYS A 66 -18.04 13.95 11.87
N VAL A 67 -19.32 14.16 12.20
CA VAL A 67 -19.80 14.17 13.59
C VAL A 67 -19.65 12.78 14.21
N ASP A 68 -20.07 11.73 13.50
CA ASP A 68 -19.93 10.33 13.94
C ASP A 68 -18.45 9.95 14.10
N PHE A 69 -17.62 10.33 13.12
CA PHE A 69 -16.16 10.15 13.21
C PHE A 69 -15.58 10.78 14.48
N LEU A 70 -15.91 12.04 14.76
CA LEU A 70 -15.40 12.75 15.93
C LEU A 70 -15.94 12.17 17.25
N ALA A 71 -17.18 11.68 17.26
CA ALA A 71 -17.76 11.00 18.41
C ALA A 71 -17.06 9.66 18.70
N ASP A 72 -16.68 8.92 17.65
CA ASP A 72 -16.10 7.59 17.77
C ASP A 72 -14.57 7.58 17.93
N ILE A 73 -13.85 8.62 17.47
CA ILE A 73 -12.39 8.58 17.34
C ILE A 73 -11.69 8.22 18.65
N ALA A 74 -12.16 8.77 19.79
CA ALA A 74 -11.56 8.49 21.09
C ALA A 74 -11.72 7.02 21.49
N ARG A 75 -12.94 6.48 21.33
CA ARG A 75 -13.27 5.08 21.61
C ARG A 75 -12.48 4.13 20.71
N VAL A 76 -12.50 4.37 19.40
CA VAL A 76 -11.79 3.56 18.41
C VAL A 76 -10.28 3.57 18.67
N ARG A 77 -9.70 4.74 18.99
CA ARG A 77 -8.28 4.84 19.36
C ARG A 77 -7.95 4.01 20.60
N ALA A 78 -8.76 4.13 21.66
CA ALA A 78 -8.53 3.42 22.91
C ALA A 78 -8.62 1.89 22.75
N GLU A 79 -9.61 1.42 21.99
CA GLU A 79 -9.77 -0.02 21.71
C GLU A 79 -8.67 -0.54 20.78
N ALA A 80 -8.28 0.26 19.77
CA ALA A 80 -7.35 -0.22 18.77
C ALA A 80 -5.87 -0.18 19.22
N LEU A 81 -5.46 0.92 19.86
CA LEU A 81 -4.08 1.24 20.18
C LEU A 81 -3.71 0.75 21.59
N THR A 82 -3.99 -0.52 21.86
CA THR A 82 -3.61 -1.14 23.13
C THR A 82 -2.09 -1.24 23.27
N PRO A 83 -1.54 -1.33 24.51
CA PRO A 83 -0.11 -1.55 24.70
C PRO A 83 0.43 -2.78 23.95
N ARG A 84 -0.39 -3.83 23.82
CA ARG A 84 -0.05 -5.03 23.05
C ARG A 84 0.09 -4.71 21.56
N THR A 85 -0.88 -4.01 20.97
CA THR A 85 -0.85 -3.64 19.54
C THR A 85 0.31 -2.72 19.23
N ILE A 86 0.57 -1.73 20.10
CA ILE A 86 1.69 -0.79 19.95
C ILE A 86 3.02 -1.53 20.04
N ARG A 87 3.24 -2.33 21.11
CA ARG A 87 4.49 -3.10 21.26
C ARG A 87 4.72 -4.04 20.09
N LYS A 88 3.67 -4.67 19.56
CA LYS A 88 3.79 -5.52 18.38
C LYS A 88 4.22 -4.73 17.14
N GLY A 89 3.61 -3.56 16.90
CA GLY A 89 4.03 -2.69 15.81
C GLY A 89 5.49 -2.25 15.91
N PHE A 90 5.97 -1.93 17.10
CA PHE A 90 7.38 -1.57 17.33
C PHE A 90 8.32 -2.77 17.23
N SER A 91 7.89 -3.94 17.70
CA SER A 91 8.62 -5.21 17.59
C SER A 91 8.88 -5.62 16.15
N GLU A 92 7.86 -5.53 15.31
CA GLU A 92 7.97 -5.81 13.87
C GLU A 92 8.95 -4.87 13.15
N ARG A 93 9.28 -3.72 13.76
CA ARG A 93 10.28 -2.76 13.26
C ARG A 93 11.62 -2.86 13.97
N GLY A 94 11.84 -3.87 14.80
CA GLY A 94 13.08 -4.01 15.57
C GLY A 94 13.30 -2.93 16.61
N LEU A 95 12.26 -2.16 16.99
CA LEU A 95 12.35 -1.12 18.01
C LEU A 95 11.98 -1.63 19.41
N TRP A 96 11.37 -2.81 19.52
CA TRP A 96 10.92 -3.36 20.80
C TRP A 96 10.82 -4.91 20.80
N THR A 97 11.73 -5.67 21.39
CA THR A 97 13.08 -5.36 21.87
C THR A 97 13.96 -4.85 20.73
N LEU A 98 14.98 -4.03 21.04
CA LEU A 98 15.87 -3.47 20.01
C LEU A 98 16.58 -4.60 19.26
N ASN A 99 16.32 -4.70 17.96
CA ASN A 99 16.95 -5.65 17.05
C ASN A 99 17.00 -5.02 15.64
N PRO A 100 18.09 -4.28 15.33
CA PRO A 100 18.24 -3.60 14.05
C PRO A 100 18.28 -4.55 12.84
N ASP A 101 18.80 -5.76 13.01
CA ASP A 101 19.04 -6.73 11.93
C ASP A 101 17.75 -7.09 11.18
N LEU A 102 16.61 -7.09 11.89
CA LEU A 102 15.28 -7.32 11.30
C LEU A 102 14.93 -6.35 10.16
N ILE A 103 15.53 -5.17 10.18
CA ILE A 103 15.24 -4.07 9.26
C ILE A 103 16.42 -3.75 8.34
N VAL A 104 17.66 -3.90 8.82
CA VAL A 104 18.86 -3.62 8.01
C VAL A 104 18.84 -4.44 6.72
N ASP A 105 18.63 -5.75 6.80
CA ASP A 105 18.61 -6.61 5.61
C ASP A 105 17.54 -6.20 4.60
N ARG A 106 16.36 -5.79 5.08
CA ARG A 106 15.25 -5.34 4.24
C ARG A 106 15.53 -4.01 3.56
N LEU A 107 16.25 -3.12 4.23
CA LEU A 107 16.68 -1.85 3.66
C LEU A 107 17.78 -2.05 2.63
N MET A 108 18.77 -2.92 2.91
CA MET A 108 19.86 -3.23 1.99
C MET A 108 19.34 -3.88 0.71
N ALA A 109 18.51 -4.93 0.82
CA ALA A 109 17.90 -5.56 -0.35
C ALA A 109 17.07 -4.58 -1.19
N LYS A 110 16.39 -3.64 -0.54
CA LYS A 110 15.64 -2.59 -1.24
C LYS A 110 16.58 -1.60 -1.93
N TRP A 111 17.67 -1.20 -1.29
CA TRP A 111 18.66 -0.29 -1.88
C TRP A 111 19.33 -0.92 -3.09
N GLU A 112 19.74 -2.18 -2.99
CA GLU A 112 20.33 -2.95 -4.09
C GLU A 112 19.39 -3.08 -5.28
N GLY A 113 18.09 -3.31 -5.05
CA GLY A 113 17.10 -3.34 -6.13
C GLY A 113 16.78 -1.97 -6.75
N GLN A 114 17.18 -0.86 -6.12
CA GLN A 114 16.99 0.51 -6.62
C GLN A 114 18.23 1.06 -7.33
N MET A 115 19.41 0.55 -7.00
CA MET A 115 20.61 0.76 -7.79
C MET A 115 20.43 -0.04 -9.09
N GLY A 116 20.22 0.65 -10.21
CA GLY A 116 20.40 0.03 -11.53
C GLY A 116 21.83 -0.52 -11.66
N PRO A 117 22.12 -1.36 -12.66
CA PRO A 117 23.51 -1.75 -12.91
C PRO A 117 24.38 -0.49 -12.92
N ASP A 118 25.54 -0.56 -12.26
CA ASP A 118 26.51 0.53 -12.23
C ASP A 118 26.60 1.11 -13.64
N LEU A 119 26.42 2.43 -13.78
CA LEU A 119 26.65 3.11 -15.04
C LEU A 119 28.13 2.87 -15.40
N GLN A 120 28.40 1.83 -16.18
CA GLN A 120 29.67 1.66 -16.84
C GLN A 120 29.83 2.92 -17.69
N GLY A 121 30.78 3.77 -17.31
CA GLY A 121 31.10 4.96 -18.06
C GLY A 121 31.36 4.53 -19.50
N PHE A 122 30.58 5.08 -20.44
CA PHE A 122 30.67 4.77 -21.85
C PHE A 122 32.10 5.07 -22.33
N ASP A 123 32.89 4.04 -22.61
CA ASP A 123 34.29 4.15 -23.01
C ASP A 123 34.47 4.20 -24.53
N GLY A 124 33.47 4.73 -25.27
CA GLY A 124 33.63 5.20 -26.65
C GLY A 124 34.13 4.18 -27.69
N ASN A 125 34.23 2.89 -27.37
CA ASN A 125 34.66 1.86 -28.32
C ASN A 125 33.42 1.12 -28.83
N GLU A 126 33.00 1.48 -30.05
CA GLU A 126 31.84 0.94 -30.73
C GLU A 126 31.99 -0.56 -31.03
N GLU A 127 31.08 -1.37 -30.49
CA GLU A 127 30.37 -2.37 -31.28
C GLU A 127 28.88 -2.16 -31.01
N GLU A 128 28.13 -1.83 -32.07
CA GLU A 128 26.69 -1.59 -32.04
C GLU A 128 25.97 -2.90 -31.67
N GLN A 129 25.91 -3.22 -30.38
CA GLN A 129 25.09 -4.32 -29.88
C GLN A 129 23.64 -3.96 -30.17
N ASN A 130 22.99 -4.81 -30.98
CA ASN A 130 21.60 -4.72 -31.36
C ASN A 130 20.73 -4.80 -30.08
N ILE A 131 20.45 -3.66 -29.45
CA ILE A 131 19.53 -3.58 -28.32
C ILE A 131 18.15 -3.84 -28.92
N PRO A 132 17.46 -4.95 -28.56
CA PRO A 132 16.08 -5.10 -28.98
C PRO A 132 15.33 -3.92 -28.39
N SER A 133 14.62 -3.18 -29.23
CA SER A 133 13.71 -2.14 -28.78
C SER A 133 12.84 -2.72 -27.66
N SER A 134 12.82 -2.02 -26.51
CA SER A 134 11.93 -2.35 -25.40
C SER A 134 10.54 -2.69 -25.95
N PRO A 135 9.83 -3.68 -25.39
CA PRO A 135 8.45 -3.95 -25.76
C PRO A 135 7.59 -2.78 -25.26
N THR A 136 7.66 -1.66 -25.98
CA THR A 136 6.72 -0.57 -25.86
C THR A 136 5.40 -1.13 -26.36
N ASN A 137 4.43 -1.19 -25.44
CA ASN A 137 3.02 -1.52 -25.60
C ASN A 137 2.58 -2.97 -25.31
N ALA A 138 2.86 -3.46 -24.11
CA ALA A 138 1.81 -4.14 -23.36
C ALA A 138 1.14 -3.09 -22.46
N SER A 139 0.02 -2.53 -22.92
CA SER A 139 -0.83 -1.64 -22.12
C SER A 139 -1.18 -2.36 -20.79
N PHE A 140 -0.61 -1.91 -19.67
CA PHE A 140 -1.03 -2.27 -18.31
C PHE A 140 -2.41 -1.69 -17.94
N SER A 141 -3.17 -1.16 -18.90
CA SER A 141 -4.55 -0.78 -18.67
C SER A 141 -5.36 -2.02 -18.30
N PRO A 142 -6.21 -1.96 -17.25
CA PRO A 142 -7.20 -2.99 -16.99
C PRO A 142 -7.97 -3.30 -18.27
N PRO A 143 -8.25 -4.57 -18.59
CA PRO A 143 -8.89 -4.88 -19.86
C PRO A 143 -10.26 -4.22 -19.89
N THR A 144 -10.45 -3.30 -20.84
CA THR A 144 -11.60 -2.40 -20.95
C THR A 144 -12.91 -3.09 -21.33
N THR A 145 -12.92 -4.41 -21.47
CA THR A 145 -14.09 -5.20 -21.88
C THR A 145 -14.03 -6.59 -21.26
N ALA A 146 -15.19 -7.13 -20.89
CA ALA A 146 -15.34 -8.49 -20.34
C ALA A 146 -14.65 -9.56 -21.21
N TYR A 147 -14.70 -9.40 -22.54
CA TYR A 147 -14.03 -10.30 -23.49
C TYR A 147 -12.51 -10.35 -23.30
N LYS A 148 -11.85 -9.20 -23.09
CA LYS A 148 -10.39 -9.12 -22.89
C LYS A 148 -10.00 -9.68 -21.52
N LEU A 149 -10.84 -9.49 -20.50
CA LEU A 149 -10.66 -10.09 -19.16
C LEU A 149 -10.76 -11.63 -19.21
N GLN A 150 -11.74 -12.19 -19.93
CA GLN A 150 -11.92 -13.64 -20.06
C GLN A 150 -10.69 -14.31 -20.71
N LYS A 151 -10.09 -13.65 -21.72
CA LYS A 151 -8.87 -14.13 -22.41
C LYS A 151 -7.60 -14.04 -21.56
N ALA A 152 -7.57 -13.15 -20.58
CA ALA A 152 -6.43 -12.94 -19.69
C ALA A 152 -6.41 -13.88 -18.46
N LEU A 153 -7.37 -14.80 -18.33
CA LEU A 153 -7.42 -15.74 -17.22
C LEU A 153 -6.30 -16.79 -17.32
N PRO A 154 -5.57 -17.06 -16.21
CA PRO A 154 -4.55 -18.10 -16.18
C PRO A 154 -5.12 -19.47 -16.51
N SER A 155 -4.41 -20.26 -17.34
CA SER A 155 -4.78 -21.63 -17.67
C SER A 155 -4.84 -22.56 -16.46
N ASP A 156 -4.05 -22.23 -15.44
CA ASP A 156 -3.72 -23.07 -14.29
C ASP A 156 -4.69 -22.84 -13.11
N MET A 157 -5.74 -22.07 -13.35
CA MET A 157 -6.68 -21.64 -12.32
C MET A 157 -7.59 -22.79 -11.85
N ILE A 158 -7.88 -22.81 -10.54
CA ILE A 158 -8.73 -23.81 -9.89
C ILE A 158 -10.04 -23.99 -10.67
N PRO A 159 -10.42 -25.22 -11.10
CA PRO A 159 -11.54 -25.45 -12.02
C PRO A 159 -12.89 -24.93 -11.53
N GLY A 160 -13.11 -24.91 -10.21
CA GLY A 160 -14.32 -24.33 -9.60
C GLY A 160 -14.40 -22.82 -9.81
N ILE A 161 -13.30 -22.11 -9.55
CA ILE A 161 -13.20 -20.66 -9.74
C ILE A 161 -13.33 -20.31 -11.23
N ARG A 162 -12.73 -21.12 -12.11
CA ARG A 162 -12.81 -20.95 -13.57
C ARG A 162 -14.23 -21.01 -14.10
N ARG A 163 -15.03 -21.96 -13.60
CA ARG A 163 -16.45 -22.09 -14.00
C ARG A 163 -17.30 -20.92 -13.51
N SER A 164 -17.12 -20.50 -12.26
CA SER A 164 -17.86 -19.35 -11.71
C SER A 164 -17.53 -18.06 -12.45
N LEU A 165 -16.26 -17.79 -12.74
CA LEU A 165 -15.86 -16.60 -13.50
C LEU A 165 -16.36 -16.65 -14.94
N LYS A 166 -16.32 -17.82 -15.59
CA LYS A 166 -16.87 -17.98 -16.95
C LYS A 166 -18.35 -17.61 -17.00
N LYS A 167 -19.15 -18.08 -16.03
CA LYS A 167 -20.58 -17.76 -15.94
C LYS A 167 -20.83 -16.25 -15.81
N ILE A 168 -20.05 -15.57 -14.96
CA ILE A 168 -20.14 -14.12 -14.77
C ILE A 168 -19.80 -13.36 -16.06
N PHE A 169 -18.74 -13.77 -16.76
CA PHE A 169 -18.34 -13.12 -18.01
C PHE A 169 -19.38 -13.34 -19.12
N ASP A 170 -19.90 -14.55 -19.28
CA ASP A 170 -20.90 -14.87 -20.30
C ASP A 170 -22.21 -14.08 -20.06
N GLU A 171 -22.67 -13.96 -18.81
CA GLU A 171 -23.81 -13.12 -18.43
C GLU A 171 -23.55 -11.64 -18.76
N SER A 172 -22.37 -11.11 -18.43
CA SER A 172 -22.02 -9.71 -18.73
C SER A 172 -21.97 -9.40 -20.24
N LEU A 173 -21.50 -10.36 -21.06
CA LEU A 173 -21.46 -10.21 -22.52
C LEU A 173 -22.86 -10.24 -23.13
N THR A 174 -23.76 -11.09 -22.61
CA THR A 174 -25.16 -11.10 -23.05
C THR A 174 -25.86 -9.78 -22.74
N GLN A 175 -25.63 -9.18 -21.57
CA GLN A 175 -26.20 -7.89 -21.23
C GLN A 175 -25.65 -6.75 -22.10
N ALA A 176 -24.34 -6.74 -22.38
CA ALA A 176 -23.74 -5.75 -23.26
C ALA A 176 -24.32 -5.81 -24.69
N HIS A 177 -24.55 -7.01 -25.23
CA HIS A 177 -25.14 -7.18 -26.56
C HIS A 177 -26.61 -6.74 -26.62
N ILE A 178 -27.37 -6.92 -25.53
CA ILE A 178 -28.76 -6.45 -25.43
C ILE A 178 -28.82 -4.92 -25.39
N MET A 179 -27.86 -4.26 -24.71
CA MET A 179 -27.79 -2.81 -24.63
C MET A 179 -27.34 -2.12 -25.93
N GLU A 180 -26.60 -2.81 -26.80
CA GLU A 180 -26.19 -2.26 -28.12
C GLU A 180 -27.29 -2.33 -29.19
N GLN A 181 -28.41 -3.04 -28.94
CA GLN A 181 -29.54 -3.17 -29.88
C GLN A 181 -30.75 -2.26 -29.53
N GLN A 182 -30.58 -1.31 -28.60
CA GLN A 182 -31.59 -0.29 -28.24
C GLN A 182 -31.07 1.11 -28.60
#